data_AF-D7LWR2-F1
#
_entry.id   AF-D7LWR2-F1
#
_cell.length_a   1.000
_cell.length_b   1.000
_cell.length_c   1.000
_cell.angle_alpha   90.00
_cell.angle_beta   90.00
_cell.angle_gamma   90.00
#
_symmetry.space_group_name_H-M   'P 1'
#
loop_
_entity.id
_entity.type
_entity.pdbx_description
1 polymer ?
#
loop_
_entity_poly.entity_id
_entity_poly.type
_entity_poly.pdbx_seq_one_letter_code
_entity_poly.pdbx_strand_id
1 'polypeptide(L)'
;MVSNCLSLSLHLNLHPHKHNRHSLSSFRSQTKAKLYQHVSFTDSSHKRSYTSCVSTFDSQHKSSKHYELGNHNFSPNRPGYNLGLSRSGVIRPRLSAMTGSESNDFGFDESQFDPSLTNEDLKPTTPSQRTFSWLDMSSLWIGLVVGVPTYYLAGSLVDLGMAWWQGIATVVAANLILLVPLVLTAQPGTLYGISFPVLARSSFGIRGAHIPTLLRALVGCGWYGIETWIGGEAIFLLLPAHFKNSALSHTLPWLGTSPLEFSCFIVFWLAQVCIVWRGMDGIRKLEKYSAPILISLTSCLLAWSYLKAGGFGHMLSLSSKLTSAQFWTLFFPSLTANISFWATLALNIPDFSRFAKSQTDQIIGQVGLPVFMGLFTFVGVAVTSSTSIIFGRVISNPIELLGQIGGLATTLLAIVGISLATLTTNIAANVVAPANALVNLNPKFFTFGRGAFLTAVLGIVFQPWRLLKSSESFVYTWLIGYSALLGPIGGIILVDYYLIKKMKLNIGDLYSLSPSGEYYFSKGYNVAAVVALVAGIIPVVPGFLHKIRALSKISNGFVVVYDSALFFSFIIAGFVYWIIMSRLGRKQSSLSSSSQPLL
;
A
#
# COMPACT_ATOMS: atom_id res chain seq x y z
N MET A 1 20.68 -2.97 2.74
CA MET A 1 21.59 -3.89 3.47
C MET A 1 22.48 -4.74 2.55
N VAL A 2 22.84 -4.25 1.34
CA VAL A 2 23.84 -4.89 0.45
C VAL A 2 25.13 -4.06 0.35
N SER A 3 25.10 -2.78 0.75
CA SER A 3 26.27 -1.89 0.68
C SER A 3 27.25 -2.02 1.86
N ASN A 4 26.84 -2.59 3.00
CA ASN A 4 27.67 -2.61 4.22
C ASN A 4 28.38 -3.95 4.48
N CYS A 5 28.12 -5.00 3.70
CA CYS A 5 28.88 -6.26 3.78
C CYS A 5 30.09 -6.32 2.83
N LEU A 6 30.24 -5.36 1.90
CA LEU A 6 31.33 -5.34 0.92
C LEU A 6 32.54 -4.49 1.36
N SER A 7 32.43 -3.69 2.41
CA SER A 7 33.53 -2.83 2.89
C SER A 7 34.45 -3.45 3.95
N LEU A 8 34.25 -4.72 4.34
CA LEU A 8 35.03 -5.34 5.42
C LEU A 8 36.09 -6.37 4.97
N SER A 9 36.31 -6.58 3.68
CA SER A 9 37.23 -7.63 3.18
C SER A 9 38.38 -7.15 2.28
N LEU A 10 38.85 -5.91 2.39
CA LEU A 10 39.98 -5.43 1.59
C LEU A 10 40.85 -4.40 2.34
N HIS A 11 41.47 -4.84 3.45
CA HIS A 11 42.61 -4.14 4.04
C HIS A 11 43.64 -5.14 4.54
N LEU A 12 44.41 -5.70 3.60
CA LEU A 12 45.69 -6.34 3.88
C LEU A 12 46.65 -6.05 2.72
N ASN A 13 47.71 -5.31 3.07
CA ASN A 13 49.03 -5.23 2.44
C ASN A 13 49.12 -4.95 0.93
N LEU A 14 49.71 -3.78 0.61
CA LEU A 14 50.98 -3.68 -0.14
C LEU A 14 51.35 -2.19 -0.35
N HIS A 15 52.32 -1.69 0.42
CA HIS A 15 53.33 -0.74 -0.09
C HIS A 15 54.40 -1.59 -0.82
N PRO A 16 55.18 -1.09 -1.82
CA PRO A 16 55.83 0.22 -1.80
C PRO A 16 56.04 0.96 -3.17
N HIS A 17 56.62 2.17 -3.07
CA HIS A 17 57.50 2.90 -4.01
C HIS A 17 57.00 3.90 -5.10
N LYS A 18 57.26 5.20 -4.79
CA LYS A 18 57.94 6.30 -5.55
C LYS A 18 57.70 6.48 -7.06
N HIS A 19 57.19 7.63 -7.52
CA HIS A 19 57.93 8.88 -7.90
C HIS A 19 57.04 9.98 -8.55
N ASN A 20 57.36 11.26 -8.24
CA ASN A 20 57.18 12.55 -8.97
C ASN A 20 55.78 13.07 -9.36
N ARG A 21 55.28 14.22 -8.87
CA ARG A 21 55.63 15.67 -8.92
C ARG A 21 54.99 16.44 -10.10
N HIS A 22 54.47 17.64 -9.77
CA HIS A 22 53.82 18.71 -10.58
C HIS A 22 52.30 18.54 -10.79
N SER A 23 51.42 19.53 -10.63
CA SER A 23 51.52 20.95 -10.27
C SER A 23 50.12 21.44 -9.88
N LEU A 24 49.99 22.17 -8.76
CA LEU A 24 48.84 23.02 -8.43
C LEU A 24 49.11 24.42 -8.99
N SER A 25 48.21 24.98 -9.80
CA SER A 25 47.89 26.42 -9.76
C SER A 25 46.83 26.80 -10.80
N SER A 26 45.95 27.73 -10.39
CA SER A 26 45.11 28.60 -11.23
C SER A 26 43.69 28.10 -11.55
N PHE A 27 42.73 28.43 -10.67
CA PHE A 27 41.41 28.92 -11.11
C PHE A 27 40.73 29.69 -9.98
N ARG A 28 41.03 30.99 -9.87
CA ARG A 28 40.22 31.96 -9.13
C ARG A 28 40.41 33.36 -9.70
N SER A 29 39.44 33.80 -10.50
CA SER A 29 39.24 35.17 -11.03
C SER A 29 38.41 34.99 -12.32
N GLN A 30 37.23 35.55 -12.57
CA GLN A 30 36.53 36.69 -11.98
C GLN A 30 35.06 36.65 -12.45
N THR A 31 34.18 37.09 -11.55
CA THR A 31 32.78 37.45 -11.77
C THR A 31 32.68 38.86 -12.38
N LYS A 32 31.80 39.08 -13.38
CA LYS A 32 30.98 40.30 -13.69
C LYS A 32 30.47 40.23 -15.14
N ALA A 33 29.17 39.98 -15.38
CA ALA A 33 28.08 40.95 -15.47
C ALA A 33 28.04 41.79 -16.77
N LYS A 34 27.02 41.59 -17.63
CA LYS A 34 26.12 42.66 -18.14
C LYS A 34 25.04 42.12 -19.12
N LEU A 35 23.82 42.61 -18.89
CA LEU A 35 22.65 42.68 -19.77
C LEU A 35 22.95 43.41 -21.09
N TYR A 36 22.16 43.16 -22.15
CA TYR A 36 21.21 44.12 -22.77
C TYR A 36 20.44 43.49 -23.98
N GLN A 37 19.09 43.58 -23.93
CA GLN A 37 18.05 43.91 -24.96
C GLN A 37 18.15 43.37 -26.41
N HIS A 38 17.11 43.20 -27.25
CA HIS A 38 15.69 43.58 -27.36
C HIS A 38 15.10 42.76 -28.54
N VAL A 39 13.82 42.40 -28.56
CA VAL A 39 12.87 42.68 -29.68
C VAL A 39 11.44 42.57 -29.13
N SER A 40 10.71 43.68 -29.24
CA SER A 40 9.26 43.78 -29.09
C SER A 40 8.60 43.60 -30.45
N PHE A 41 7.45 42.93 -30.51
CA PHE A 41 6.45 43.17 -31.57
C PHE A 41 5.06 43.16 -30.93
N THR A 42 4.42 44.32 -31.00
CA THR A 42 2.97 44.53 -30.89
C THR A 42 2.35 44.32 -32.25
N ASP A 43 1.25 43.57 -32.36
CA ASP A 43 0.15 44.00 -33.19
C ASP A 43 -1.19 43.41 -32.74
N SER A 44 -2.24 44.19 -32.98
CA SER A 44 -3.62 44.01 -32.59
C SER A 44 -4.50 43.74 -33.81
N SER A 45 -5.58 42.99 -33.60
CA SER A 45 -6.79 42.91 -34.44
C SER A 45 -6.74 42.13 -35.76
N HIS A 46 -7.42 40.98 -35.77
CA HIS A 46 -8.32 40.62 -36.87
C HIS A 46 -9.54 39.83 -36.35
N LYS A 47 -10.72 40.36 -36.67
CA LYS A 47 -12.07 39.78 -36.49
C LYS A 47 -12.43 38.88 -37.68
N ARG A 48 -13.37 37.96 -37.42
CA ARG A 48 -14.20 37.12 -38.33
C ARG A 48 -13.50 35.93 -38.97
N SER A 49 -14.09 34.74 -39.11
CA SER A 49 -15.39 34.15 -38.75
C SER A 49 -15.24 32.64 -38.98
N TYR A 50 -15.89 31.78 -38.20
CA TYR A 50 -16.69 30.67 -38.73
C TYR A 50 -17.65 30.16 -37.64
N THR A 51 -18.87 29.95 -38.09
CA THR A 51 -20.13 29.76 -37.38
C THR A 51 -20.41 28.28 -37.07
N SER A 52 -21.38 28.07 -36.17
CA SER A 52 -22.28 26.90 -36.07
C SER A 52 -21.98 25.82 -35.01
N CYS A 53 -22.61 25.93 -33.83
CA CYS A 53 -23.87 25.21 -33.51
C CYS A 53 -24.13 25.29 -31.99
N VAL A 54 -25.31 25.80 -31.62
CA VAL A 54 -25.79 25.94 -30.24
C VAL A 54 -27.04 25.08 -30.06
N SER A 55 -27.09 24.44 -28.88
CA SER A 55 -28.25 24.03 -28.07
C SER A 55 -29.23 22.97 -28.57
N THR A 56 -29.53 22.00 -27.70
CA THR A 56 -30.75 22.02 -26.88
C THR A 56 -30.74 20.93 -25.81
N PHE A 57 -30.92 21.29 -24.53
CA PHE A 57 -32.04 20.88 -23.66
C PHE A 57 -31.70 21.02 -22.18
N ASP A 58 -32.51 21.83 -21.49
CA ASP A 58 -32.67 21.83 -20.04
C ASP A 58 -34.17 21.92 -19.72
N SER A 59 -34.50 21.56 -18.48
CA SER A 59 -35.81 21.54 -17.81
C SER A 59 -36.62 20.25 -17.91
N GLN A 60 -36.85 19.62 -16.77
CA GLN A 60 -38.16 19.70 -16.12
C GLN A 60 -38.11 19.33 -14.63
N HIS A 61 -38.85 20.12 -13.85
CA HIS A 61 -39.10 19.98 -12.43
C HIS A 61 -40.63 20.05 -12.25
N LYS A 62 -41.27 19.07 -11.58
CA LYS A 62 -42.35 19.20 -10.56
C LYS A 62 -43.23 17.94 -10.41
N SER A 63 -43.13 17.35 -9.22
CA SER A 63 -44.18 17.01 -8.23
C SER A 63 -45.64 16.79 -8.67
N SER A 64 -46.26 15.67 -8.24
CA SER A 64 -47.57 15.64 -7.56
C SER A 64 -48.09 14.21 -7.21
N LYS A 65 -48.25 13.98 -5.88
CA LYS A 65 -49.37 13.37 -5.11
C LYS A 65 -49.85 11.90 -5.24
N HIS A 66 -50.21 11.43 -4.04
CA HIS A 66 -50.88 10.20 -3.54
C HIS A 66 -52.21 9.77 -4.20
N TYR A 67 -52.53 8.47 -4.12
CA TYR A 67 -53.73 7.78 -3.54
C TYR A 67 -53.59 6.26 -3.89
N GLU A 68 -53.40 5.30 -2.98
CA GLU A 68 -54.27 4.63 -1.99
C GLU A 68 -55.26 3.56 -2.53
N LEU A 69 -55.22 2.38 -1.85
CA LEU A 69 -56.25 1.34 -1.63
C LEU A 69 -56.66 0.35 -2.74
N GLY A 70 -56.67 -0.94 -2.37
CA GLY A 70 -57.57 -1.94 -2.97
C GLY A 70 -57.14 -3.40 -2.90
N ASN A 71 -57.21 -4.01 -1.72
CA ASN A 71 -57.22 -5.48 -1.55
C ASN A 71 -58.50 -6.07 -2.18
N HIS A 72 -58.40 -7.14 -2.97
CA HIS A 72 -59.43 -8.19 -3.02
C HIS A 72 -58.87 -9.53 -3.51
N ASN A 73 -59.07 -10.56 -2.68
CA ASN A 73 -58.90 -11.98 -2.97
C ASN A 73 -59.83 -12.44 -4.09
N PHE A 74 -59.38 -13.34 -4.97
CA PHE A 74 -60.13 -14.52 -5.42
C PHE A 74 -59.22 -15.46 -6.24
N SER A 75 -59.15 -16.73 -5.83
CA SER A 75 -58.81 -17.90 -6.66
C SER A 75 -60.12 -18.69 -6.84
N PRO A 76 -60.39 -19.48 -7.91
CA PRO A 76 -59.52 -20.60 -8.30
C PRO A 76 -59.53 -21.05 -9.80
N ASN A 77 -58.56 -21.93 -10.10
CA ASN A 77 -58.61 -23.08 -11.04
C ASN A 77 -58.56 -22.94 -12.59
N ARG A 78 -57.38 -23.35 -13.11
CA ARG A 78 -57.06 -24.19 -14.31
C ARG A 78 -57.18 -23.56 -15.73
N PRO A 79 -56.64 -24.20 -16.79
CA PRO A 79 -55.22 -24.43 -17.07
C PRO A 79 -54.85 -23.94 -18.50
N GLY A 80 -53.60 -23.51 -18.76
CA GLY A 80 -53.22 -23.22 -20.15
C GLY A 80 -51.88 -22.53 -20.32
N TYR A 81 -50.90 -23.30 -20.78
CA TYR A 81 -49.69 -22.97 -21.54
C TYR A 81 -49.32 -21.48 -21.72
N ASN A 82 -48.12 -21.11 -21.23
CA ASN A 82 -47.26 -20.18 -21.96
C ASN A 82 -45.78 -20.37 -21.62
N LEU A 83 -44.96 -20.31 -22.67
CA LEU A 83 -43.51 -20.38 -22.67
C LEU A 83 -42.90 -19.32 -21.74
N GLY A 84 -42.03 -19.76 -20.83
CA GLY A 84 -41.21 -18.90 -19.99
C GLY A 84 -39.72 -19.22 -20.15
N LEU A 85 -38.98 -18.26 -20.70
CA LEU A 85 -37.51 -18.25 -20.75
C LEU A 85 -36.91 -18.49 -19.37
N SER A 86 -36.19 -19.61 -19.23
CA SER A 86 -35.45 -19.96 -18.00
C SER A 86 -34.22 -19.08 -17.85
N ARG A 87 -34.22 -18.20 -16.84
CA ARG A 87 -33.01 -17.63 -16.27
C ARG A 87 -32.31 -18.72 -15.45
N SER A 88 -31.14 -19.14 -15.93
CA SER A 88 -30.10 -19.89 -15.21
C SER A 88 -29.93 -19.31 -13.80
N GLY A 89 -29.85 -20.04 -12.70
CA GLY A 89 -29.30 -21.37 -12.47
C GLY A 89 -28.32 -21.27 -11.30
N VAL A 90 -28.80 -20.90 -10.11
CA VAL A 90 -28.02 -20.95 -8.86
C VAL A 90 -28.08 -22.39 -8.36
N ILE A 91 -27.00 -23.15 -8.57
CA ILE A 91 -26.86 -24.51 -8.05
C ILE A 91 -26.58 -24.43 -6.55
N ARG A 92 -27.54 -24.84 -5.72
CA ARG A 92 -27.30 -25.21 -4.31
C ARG A 92 -27.08 -26.73 -4.24
N PRO A 93 -26.01 -27.25 -3.62
CA PRO A 93 -25.87 -28.68 -3.39
C PRO A 93 -26.89 -29.16 -2.34
N ARG A 94 -27.52 -30.33 -2.59
CA ARG A 94 -28.28 -31.09 -1.60
C ARG A 94 -27.32 -31.84 -0.69
N LEU A 95 -27.41 -31.62 0.63
CA LEU A 95 -26.73 -32.43 1.64
C LEU A 95 -27.43 -33.79 1.81
N SER A 96 -26.66 -34.86 1.76
CA SER A 96 -27.01 -36.17 2.33
C SER A 96 -26.17 -36.36 3.58
N ALA A 97 -26.83 -36.64 4.72
CA ALA A 97 -26.18 -36.78 6.01
C ALA A 97 -25.38 -38.09 6.09
N MET A 98 -24.08 -37.98 6.36
CA MET A 98 -23.24 -39.06 6.89
C MET A 98 -22.49 -38.52 8.10
N THR A 99 -22.57 -39.25 9.20
CA THR A 99 -22.02 -38.93 10.52
C THR A 99 -20.51 -39.23 10.59
N GLY A 100 -19.71 -38.30 11.10
CA GLY A 100 -18.37 -38.58 11.66
C GLY A 100 -17.18 -37.89 10.99
N SER A 101 -17.06 -36.57 11.14
CA SER A 101 -15.83 -35.77 11.25
C SER A 101 -16.30 -34.32 11.45
N GLU A 102 -15.54 -33.47 12.15
CA GLU A 102 -15.85 -32.04 12.26
C GLU A 102 -15.64 -31.36 10.90
N SER A 103 -16.55 -31.62 9.96
CA SER A 103 -16.58 -30.97 8.66
C SER A 103 -17.04 -29.54 8.88
N ASN A 104 -16.14 -28.57 8.68
CA ASN A 104 -16.55 -27.19 8.48
C ASN A 104 -17.54 -27.12 7.30
N ASP A 105 -18.45 -26.15 7.30
CA ASP A 105 -19.55 -25.97 6.32
C ASP A 105 -19.09 -25.82 4.84
N PHE A 106 -17.78 -25.79 4.58
CA PHE A 106 -17.15 -25.87 3.25
C PHE A 106 -16.67 -27.29 2.85
N GLY A 107 -16.86 -28.29 3.73
CA GLY A 107 -16.51 -29.69 3.49
C GLY A 107 -15.01 -30.01 3.56
N PHE A 108 -14.19 -29.18 4.21
CA PHE A 108 -12.76 -29.47 4.36
C PHE A 108 -12.52 -30.36 5.58
N ASP A 109 -11.87 -31.49 5.36
CA ASP A 109 -11.40 -32.38 6.41
C ASP A 109 -10.07 -31.86 6.96
N GLU A 110 -10.13 -31.09 8.06
CA GLU A 110 -8.93 -30.53 8.71
C GLU A 110 -7.95 -31.62 9.19
N SER A 111 -8.41 -32.86 9.39
CA SER A 111 -7.54 -33.97 9.80
C SER A 111 -6.48 -34.34 8.75
N GLN A 112 -6.68 -33.90 7.50
CA GLN A 112 -5.77 -34.14 6.39
C GLN A 112 -4.69 -33.04 6.24
N PHE A 113 -4.77 -31.96 7.01
CA PHE A 113 -3.79 -30.87 6.95
C PHE A 113 -2.48 -31.30 7.59
N ASP A 114 -1.37 -30.99 6.92
CA ASP A 114 -0.05 -31.26 7.47
C ASP A 114 0.19 -30.36 8.70
N PRO A 115 0.47 -30.94 9.90
CA PRO A 115 0.67 -30.17 11.12
C PRO A 115 1.87 -29.21 11.07
N SER A 116 2.78 -29.35 10.10
CA SER A 116 3.89 -28.42 9.90
C SER A 116 3.53 -27.18 9.09
N LEU A 117 2.38 -27.17 8.39
CA LEU A 117 1.92 -26.08 7.53
C LEU A 117 0.78 -25.24 8.12
N THR A 118 0.19 -25.70 9.22
CA THR A 118 -1.03 -25.11 9.79
C THR A 118 -0.87 -24.82 11.28
N ASN A 119 -1.55 -23.77 11.72
CA ASN A 119 -1.85 -23.44 13.11
C ASN A 119 -3.17 -22.65 13.10
N GLU A 120 -3.68 -22.26 14.28
CA GLU A 120 -4.94 -21.51 14.38
C GLU A 120 -4.95 -20.20 13.58
N ASP A 121 -3.80 -19.53 13.41
CA ASP A 121 -3.70 -18.29 12.63
C ASP A 121 -3.84 -18.54 11.12
N LEU A 122 -3.39 -19.70 10.63
CA LEU A 122 -3.35 -20.03 9.20
C LEU A 122 -4.53 -20.85 8.71
N LYS A 123 -5.29 -21.51 9.58
CA LYS A 123 -6.48 -22.29 9.20
C LYS A 123 -7.47 -21.43 8.39
N PRO A 124 -8.23 -22.00 7.44
CA PRO A 124 -9.30 -21.25 6.77
C PRO A 124 -10.32 -20.68 7.77
N THR A 125 -10.82 -19.47 7.50
CA THR A 125 -11.86 -18.84 8.32
C THR A 125 -13.19 -19.59 8.21
N THR A 126 -13.74 -19.99 9.36
CA THR A 126 -15.04 -20.67 9.45
C THR A 126 -16.20 -19.69 9.19
N PRO A 127 -17.40 -20.17 8.81
CA PRO A 127 -18.55 -19.29 8.59
C PRO A 127 -18.91 -18.41 9.79
N SER A 128 -18.75 -18.91 11.03
CA SER A 128 -19.05 -18.15 12.25
C SER A 128 -18.05 -17.00 12.51
N GLN A 129 -16.83 -17.11 11.99
CA GLN A 129 -15.81 -16.06 12.09
C GLN A 129 -15.97 -14.96 11.02
N ARG A 130 -16.78 -15.20 9.97
CA ARG A 130 -17.04 -14.25 8.89
C ARG A 130 -18.02 -13.17 9.33
N THR A 131 -17.49 -12.18 10.05
CA THR A 131 -18.29 -11.16 10.74
C THR A 131 -18.27 -9.79 10.05
N PHE A 132 -17.33 -9.54 9.13
CA PHE A 132 -17.15 -8.22 8.53
C PHE A 132 -18.19 -7.98 7.44
N SER A 133 -19.05 -6.98 7.65
CA SER A 133 -19.90 -6.38 6.63
C SER A 133 -19.14 -5.38 5.77
N TRP A 134 -19.75 -4.86 4.70
CA TRP A 134 -19.18 -3.78 3.91
C TRP A 134 -18.83 -2.53 4.75
N LEU A 135 -19.58 -2.27 5.83
CA LEU A 135 -19.30 -1.17 6.77
C LEU A 135 -18.01 -1.42 7.55
N ASP A 136 -17.83 -2.64 8.06
CA ASP A 136 -16.63 -3.01 8.82
C ASP A 136 -15.40 -2.95 7.91
N MET A 137 -15.51 -3.50 6.69
CA MET A 137 -14.46 -3.43 5.67
C MET A 137 -14.14 -1.99 5.24
N SER A 138 -15.15 -1.11 5.13
CA SER A 138 -14.93 0.31 4.83
C SER A 138 -14.29 1.05 6.00
N SER A 139 -14.67 0.72 7.23
CA SER A 139 -14.14 1.34 8.46
C SER A 139 -12.66 1.01 8.68
N LEU A 140 -12.20 -0.15 8.21
CA LEU A 140 -10.79 -0.50 8.13
C LEU A 140 -10.01 0.59 7.36
N TRP A 141 -10.53 1.03 6.22
CA TRP A 141 -9.89 2.09 5.43
C TRP A 141 -9.87 3.43 6.14
N ILE A 142 -10.89 3.78 6.93
CA ILE A 142 -10.86 5.00 7.75
C ILE A 142 -9.67 4.96 8.72
N GLY A 143 -9.52 3.86 9.48
CA GLY A 143 -8.44 3.72 10.46
C GLY A 143 -7.03 3.65 9.83
N LEU A 144 -6.94 3.20 8.58
CA LEU A 144 -5.69 3.15 7.84
C LEU A 144 -5.32 4.48 7.18
N VAL A 145 -6.32 5.15 6.59
CA VAL A 145 -6.12 6.38 5.80
C VAL A 145 -5.85 7.58 6.69
N VAL A 146 -6.55 7.69 7.82
CA VAL A 146 -6.41 8.82 8.76
C VAL A 146 -5.14 8.63 9.58
N GLY A 147 -4.01 8.98 8.98
CA GLY A 147 -2.68 8.82 9.55
C GLY A 147 -1.70 9.85 9.02
N VAL A 148 -0.61 10.03 9.76
CA VAL A 148 0.44 11.01 9.41
C VAL A 148 1.06 10.72 8.03
N PRO A 149 1.35 9.47 7.62
CA PRO A 149 1.94 9.23 6.30
C PRO A 149 1.03 9.64 5.14
N THR A 150 -0.29 9.45 5.26
CA THR A 150 -1.24 9.90 4.24
C THR A 150 -1.29 11.41 4.13
N TYR A 151 -1.24 12.11 5.28
CA TYR A 151 -1.15 13.57 5.30
C TYR A 151 0.14 14.03 4.63
N TYR A 152 1.27 13.41 4.96
CA TYR A 152 2.58 13.72 4.38
C TYR A 152 2.60 13.46 2.87
N LEU A 153 2.01 12.35 2.41
CA LEU A 153 1.84 12.04 0.99
C LEU A 153 1.09 13.16 0.26
N ALA A 154 -0.03 13.62 0.81
CA ALA A 154 -0.81 14.72 0.27
C ALA A 154 -0.03 16.05 0.25
N GLY A 155 0.61 16.40 1.36
CA GLY A 155 1.41 17.62 1.48
C GLY A 155 2.64 17.62 0.57
N SER A 156 3.27 16.47 0.37
CA SER A 156 4.46 16.32 -0.48
C SER A 156 4.19 16.64 -1.95
N LEU A 157 3.00 16.34 -2.48
CA LEU A 157 2.66 16.66 -3.88
C LEU A 157 2.56 18.17 -4.11
N VAL A 158 2.01 18.90 -3.13
CA VAL A 158 1.94 20.37 -3.15
C VAL A 158 3.34 20.98 -3.00
N ASP A 159 4.15 20.41 -2.10
CA ASP A 159 5.55 20.81 -1.89
C ASP A 159 6.40 20.63 -3.16
N LEU A 160 6.18 19.53 -3.89
CA LEU A 160 6.78 19.24 -5.20
C LEU A 160 6.26 20.15 -6.33
N GLY A 161 5.26 21.00 -6.07
CA GLY A 161 4.81 22.07 -6.96
C GLY A 161 3.46 21.83 -7.65
N MET A 162 2.77 20.71 -7.40
CA MET A 162 1.42 20.48 -7.94
C MET A 162 0.42 21.48 -7.34
N ALA A 163 -0.56 21.88 -8.15
CA ALA A 163 -1.74 22.59 -7.63
C ALA A 163 -2.55 21.66 -6.71
N TRP A 164 -3.36 22.25 -5.83
CA TRP A 164 -4.16 21.51 -4.84
C TRP A 164 -5.01 20.40 -5.49
N TRP A 165 -5.69 20.70 -6.60
CA TRP A 165 -6.55 19.76 -7.31
C TRP A 165 -5.75 18.71 -8.09
N GLN A 166 -4.57 19.07 -8.59
CA GLN A 166 -3.65 18.13 -9.26
C GLN A 166 -3.17 17.06 -8.29
N GLY A 167 -2.83 17.46 -7.06
CA GLY A 167 -2.47 16.54 -5.98
C GLY A 167 -3.62 15.57 -5.68
N ILE A 168 -4.80 16.10 -5.36
CA ILE A 168 -5.99 15.27 -5.06
C ILE A 168 -6.34 14.33 -6.22
N ALA A 169 -6.36 14.83 -7.45
CA ALA A 169 -6.66 14.03 -8.63
C ALA A 169 -5.64 12.90 -8.83
N THR A 170 -4.35 13.16 -8.59
CA THR A 170 -3.29 12.14 -8.65
C THR A 170 -3.51 11.05 -7.60
N VAL A 171 -3.82 11.43 -6.35
CA VAL A 171 -4.09 10.46 -5.28
C VAL A 171 -5.34 9.63 -5.59
N VAL A 172 -6.44 10.28 -5.99
CA VAL A 172 -7.70 9.57 -6.31
C VAL A 172 -7.50 8.64 -7.50
N ALA A 173 -6.83 9.09 -8.56
CA ALA A 173 -6.52 8.25 -9.73
C ALA A 173 -5.67 7.03 -9.34
N ALA A 174 -4.63 7.20 -8.53
CA ALA A 174 -3.83 6.09 -8.02
C ALA A 174 -4.67 5.07 -7.25
N ASN A 175 -5.54 5.52 -6.35
CA ASN A 175 -6.37 4.63 -5.54
C ASN A 175 -7.45 3.93 -6.36
N LEU A 176 -8.00 4.58 -7.40
CA LEU A 176 -8.93 3.94 -8.34
C LEU A 176 -8.24 2.85 -9.17
N ILE A 177 -7.00 3.11 -9.62
CA ILE A 177 -6.20 2.11 -10.33
C ILE A 177 -5.89 0.92 -9.41
N LEU A 178 -5.49 1.20 -8.16
CA LEU A 178 -5.17 0.16 -7.18
C LEU A 178 -6.39 -0.65 -6.73
N LEU A 179 -7.58 -0.04 -6.72
CA LEU A 179 -8.81 -0.71 -6.30
C LEU A 179 -9.06 -1.99 -7.11
N VAL A 180 -8.68 -2.02 -8.39
CA VAL A 180 -8.84 -3.19 -9.26
C VAL A 180 -8.06 -4.40 -8.75
N PRO A 181 -6.70 -4.39 -8.68
CA PRO A 181 -5.95 -5.51 -8.13
C PRO A 181 -6.25 -5.79 -6.66
N LEU A 182 -6.59 -4.77 -5.86
CA LEU A 182 -7.03 -4.92 -4.47
C LEU A 182 -8.28 -5.81 -4.38
N VAL A 183 -9.33 -5.49 -5.14
CA VAL A 183 -10.59 -6.26 -5.14
C VAL A 183 -10.37 -7.68 -5.68
N LEU A 184 -9.57 -7.82 -6.74
CA LEU A 184 -9.26 -9.12 -7.34
C LEU A 184 -8.46 -10.01 -6.37
N THR A 185 -7.49 -9.45 -5.66
CA THR A 185 -6.68 -10.21 -4.70
C THR A 185 -7.49 -10.59 -3.45
N ALA A 186 -8.45 -9.76 -3.04
CA ALA A 186 -9.33 -10.04 -1.90
C ALA A 186 -10.32 -11.19 -2.12
N GLN A 187 -10.73 -11.42 -3.37
CA GLN A 187 -11.75 -12.40 -3.73
C GLN A 187 -11.45 -13.83 -3.24
N PRO A 188 -10.26 -14.43 -3.47
CA PRO A 188 -9.95 -15.77 -2.96
C PRO A 188 -9.94 -15.83 -1.42
N GLY A 189 -9.50 -14.76 -0.75
CA GLY A 189 -9.57 -14.65 0.70
C GLY A 189 -11.01 -14.74 1.20
N THR A 190 -11.92 -13.98 0.60
CA THR A 190 -13.35 -14.01 0.95
C THR A 190 -14.05 -15.31 0.52
N LEU A 191 -13.67 -15.90 -0.61
CA LEU A 191 -14.31 -17.15 -1.07
C LEU A 191 -13.91 -18.31 -0.16
N TYR A 192 -12.61 -18.54 -0.01
CA TYR A 192 -12.06 -19.73 0.63
C TYR A 192 -11.67 -19.52 2.10
N GLY A 193 -11.73 -18.30 2.61
CA GLY A 193 -11.35 -17.99 4.00
C GLY A 193 -9.84 -18.04 4.25
N ILE A 194 -9.01 -17.96 3.21
CA ILE A 194 -7.55 -18.14 3.30
C ILE A 194 -6.79 -16.82 3.41
N SER A 195 -5.67 -16.84 4.13
CA SER A 195 -4.76 -15.70 4.25
C SER A 195 -3.87 -15.53 3.01
N PHE A 196 -3.15 -14.41 2.93
CA PHE A 196 -2.23 -14.16 1.81
C PHE A 196 -1.10 -15.18 1.71
N PRO A 197 -0.44 -15.60 2.81
CA PRO A 197 0.56 -16.66 2.72
C PRO A 197 0.04 -17.97 2.15
N VAL A 198 -1.21 -18.34 2.48
CA VAL A 198 -1.84 -19.55 1.95
C VAL A 198 -2.20 -19.38 0.48
N LEU A 199 -2.73 -18.22 0.07
CA LEU A 199 -2.96 -17.91 -1.34
C LEU A 199 -1.64 -17.99 -2.15
N ALA A 200 -0.54 -17.48 -1.62
CA ALA A 200 0.76 -17.53 -2.28
C ALA A 200 1.26 -18.96 -2.55
N ARG A 201 0.80 -19.96 -1.77
CA ARG A 201 1.11 -21.39 -2.02
C ARG A 201 0.56 -21.87 -3.36
N SER A 202 -0.55 -21.32 -3.84
CA SER A 202 -1.14 -21.74 -5.12
C SER A 202 -0.22 -21.43 -6.30
N SER A 203 0.45 -20.28 -6.24
CA SER A 203 1.26 -19.76 -7.35
C SER A 203 2.74 -20.10 -7.19
N PHE A 204 3.30 -19.97 -5.99
CA PHE A 204 4.73 -20.18 -5.74
C PHE A 204 5.06 -21.60 -5.24
N GLY A 205 4.05 -22.39 -4.88
CA GLY A 205 4.20 -23.68 -4.24
C GLY A 205 4.28 -23.58 -2.71
N ILE A 206 4.08 -24.72 -2.05
CA ILE A 206 3.97 -24.79 -0.57
C ILE A 206 5.16 -24.14 0.15
N ARG A 207 6.38 -24.43 -0.30
CA ARG A 207 7.63 -23.85 0.26
C ARG A 207 8.03 -22.56 -0.44
N GLY A 208 7.74 -22.45 -1.73
CA GLY A 208 8.04 -21.24 -2.50
C GLY A 208 7.24 -20.02 -2.04
N ALA A 209 6.07 -20.21 -1.42
CA ALA A 209 5.25 -19.16 -0.83
C ALA A 209 5.98 -18.31 0.21
N HIS A 210 7.04 -18.84 0.86
CA HIS A 210 7.86 -18.05 1.77
C HIS A 210 8.52 -16.85 1.07
N ILE A 211 8.84 -16.95 -0.22
CA ILE A 211 9.48 -15.87 -0.99
C ILE A 211 8.59 -14.62 -1.03
N PRO A 212 7.37 -14.66 -1.62
CA PRO A 212 6.52 -13.47 -1.67
C PRO A 212 6.08 -13.00 -0.28
N THR A 213 5.87 -13.92 0.68
CA THR A 213 5.44 -13.52 2.03
C THR A 213 6.55 -12.81 2.80
N LEU A 214 7.80 -13.26 2.70
CA LEU A 214 8.93 -12.61 3.36
C LEU A 214 9.30 -11.28 2.69
N LEU A 215 9.17 -11.16 1.37
CA LEU A 215 9.34 -9.88 0.68
C LEU A 215 8.29 -8.86 1.13
N ARG A 216 7.02 -9.27 1.23
CA ARG A 216 5.96 -8.42 1.80
C ARG A 216 6.20 -8.09 3.28
N ALA A 217 6.69 -9.06 4.06
CA ALA A 217 7.02 -8.87 5.47
C ALA A 217 8.11 -7.83 5.66
N LEU A 218 9.17 -7.90 4.84
CA LEU A 218 10.31 -6.98 4.87
C LEU A 218 9.86 -5.53 4.67
N VAL A 219 8.95 -5.28 3.72
CA VAL A 219 8.36 -3.95 3.49
C VAL A 219 7.50 -3.52 4.68
N GLY A 220 6.73 -4.44 5.27
CA GLY A 220 5.95 -4.18 6.48
C GLY A 220 6.82 -3.75 7.66
N CYS A 221 7.96 -4.41 7.90
CA CYS A 221 8.91 -4.02 8.94
C CYS A 221 9.45 -2.59 8.73
N GLY A 222 9.76 -2.22 7.48
CA GLY A 222 10.23 -0.86 7.18
C GLY A 222 9.15 0.19 7.43
N TRP A 223 7.92 -0.06 7.00
CA TRP A 223 6.77 0.80 7.33
C TRP A 223 6.51 0.88 8.84
N TYR A 224 6.70 -0.23 9.56
CA TYR A 224 6.62 -0.23 11.01
C TYR A 224 7.64 0.71 11.65
N GLY A 225 8.88 0.69 11.16
CA GLY A 225 9.89 1.65 11.55
C GLY A 225 9.48 3.10 11.26
N ILE A 226 8.99 3.38 10.06
CA ILE A 226 8.59 4.72 9.60
C ILE A 226 7.48 5.29 10.49
N GLU A 227 6.44 4.52 10.75
CA GLU A 227 5.35 4.93 11.65
C GLU A 227 5.86 5.14 13.07
N THR A 228 6.68 4.22 13.59
CA THR A 228 7.27 4.38 14.92
C THR A 228 8.14 5.63 15.02
N TRP A 229 8.88 5.99 13.96
CA TRP A 229 9.66 7.21 13.87
C TRP A 229 8.79 8.45 13.95
N ILE A 230 7.69 8.48 13.20
CA ILE A 230 6.68 9.54 13.24
C ILE A 230 6.15 9.74 14.66
N GLY A 231 5.80 8.66 15.37
CA GLY A 231 5.36 8.75 16.77
C GLY A 231 6.45 9.28 17.70
N GLY A 232 7.71 8.88 17.50
CA GLY A 232 8.86 9.41 18.23
C GLY A 232 9.12 10.90 17.95
N GLU A 233 8.99 11.33 16.70
CA GLU A 233 9.14 12.73 16.28
C GLU A 233 8.07 13.61 16.94
N ALA A 234 6.83 13.09 17.09
CA ALA A 234 5.79 13.77 17.84
C ALA A 234 6.16 13.99 19.31
N ILE A 235 6.74 12.99 19.98
CA ILE A 235 7.27 13.17 21.34
C ILE A 235 8.36 14.23 21.35
N PHE A 236 9.34 14.13 20.45
CA PHE A 236 10.49 15.04 20.38
C PHE A 236 10.08 16.50 20.17
N LEU A 237 9.24 16.79 19.19
CA LEU A 237 8.85 18.15 18.85
C LEU A 237 8.09 18.85 19.98
N LEU A 238 7.41 18.05 20.81
CA LEU A 238 6.59 18.50 21.93
C LEU A 238 7.35 18.54 23.26
N LEU A 239 8.64 18.16 23.26
CA LEU A 239 9.52 18.39 24.41
C LEU A 239 9.73 19.90 24.68
N PRO A 240 9.94 20.28 25.95
CA PRO A 240 10.34 21.64 26.32
C PRO A 240 11.59 22.11 25.57
N ALA A 241 11.66 23.41 25.28
CA ALA A 241 12.74 24.02 24.50
C ALA A 241 14.14 23.76 25.09
N HIS A 242 14.28 23.64 26.41
CA HIS A 242 15.58 23.38 27.03
C HIS A 242 16.15 22.00 26.67
N PHE A 243 15.31 20.97 26.48
CA PHE A 243 15.75 19.67 26.01
C PHE A 243 16.18 19.75 24.55
N LYS A 244 15.39 20.45 23.72
CA LYS A 244 15.68 20.66 22.30
C LYS A 244 16.95 21.47 22.05
N ASN A 245 17.33 22.37 22.95
CA ASN A 245 18.57 23.14 22.88
C ASN A 245 19.78 22.44 23.52
N SER A 246 19.62 21.22 24.03
CA SER A 246 20.71 20.45 24.62
C SER A 246 21.67 19.92 23.56
N ALA A 247 22.89 19.57 23.99
CA ALA A 247 23.88 18.94 23.12
C ALA A 247 23.39 17.59 22.53
N LEU A 248 22.44 16.93 23.20
CA LEU A 248 21.83 15.67 22.75
C LEU A 248 20.91 15.84 21.54
N SER A 249 20.56 17.07 21.16
CA SER A 249 19.81 17.38 19.95
C SER A 249 20.69 17.54 18.71
N HIS A 250 22.02 17.55 18.87
CA HIS A 250 22.92 17.60 17.71
C HIS A 250 22.96 16.24 17.00
N THR A 251 22.87 16.28 15.67
CA THR A 251 22.92 15.08 14.82
C THR A 251 24.27 14.38 14.96
N LEU A 252 24.24 13.09 15.26
CA LEU A 252 25.43 12.24 15.19
C LEU A 252 25.55 11.64 13.78
N PRO A 253 26.68 11.85 13.06
CA PRO A 253 26.81 11.38 11.67
C PRO A 253 26.62 9.86 11.49
N TRP A 254 27.13 9.06 12.42
CA TRP A 254 27.03 7.60 12.37
C TRP A 254 25.59 7.11 12.62
N LEU A 255 24.85 7.77 13.51
CA LEU A 255 23.46 7.45 13.80
C LEU A 255 22.53 7.96 12.69
N GLY A 256 22.83 9.13 12.14
CA GLY A 256 22.03 9.81 11.11
C GLY A 256 20.87 10.66 11.66
N THR A 257 20.76 10.77 12.98
CA THR A 257 19.80 11.59 13.75
C THR A 257 20.44 12.03 15.07
N SER A 258 19.76 12.83 15.89
CA SER A 258 20.21 13.21 17.22
C SER A 258 19.92 12.11 18.27
N PRO A 259 20.76 11.95 19.31
CA PRO A 259 20.48 11.05 20.43
C PRO A 259 19.12 11.29 21.08
N LEU A 260 18.68 12.55 21.17
CA LEU A 260 17.40 12.90 21.77
C LEU A 260 16.22 12.43 20.92
N GLU A 261 16.23 12.70 19.61
CA GLU A 261 15.21 12.21 18.67
C GLU A 261 15.15 10.67 18.67
N PHE A 262 16.32 10.02 18.63
CA PHE A 262 16.40 8.56 18.71
C PHE A 262 15.85 8.01 20.03
N SER A 263 16.08 8.69 21.14
CA SER A 263 15.52 8.29 22.45
C SER A 263 13.99 8.40 22.46
N CYS A 264 13.42 9.47 21.90
CA CYS A 264 11.98 9.62 21.73
C CYS A 264 11.38 8.50 20.86
N PHE A 265 12.07 8.14 19.77
CA PHE A 265 11.72 6.98 18.95
C PHE A 265 11.70 5.67 19.75
N ILE A 266 12.73 5.40 20.57
CA ILE A 266 12.78 4.20 21.42
C ILE A 266 11.66 4.19 22.47
N VAL A 267 11.34 5.34 23.07
CA VAL A 267 10.22 5.47 24.01
C VAL A 267 8.90 5.12 23.33
N PHE A 268 8.64 5.67 22.14
CA PHE A 268 7.43 5.37 21.39
C PHE A 268 7.39 3.89 20.93
N TRP A 269 8.53 3.35 20.52
CA TRP A 269 8.69 1.94 20.17
C TRP A 269 8.32 1.03 21.35
N LEU A 270 8.85 1.31 22.55
CA LEU A 270 8.52 0.55 23.76
C LEU A 270 7.02 0.60 24.06
N ALA A 271 6.40 1.78 23.93
CA ALA A 271 4.95 1.94 24.13
C ALA A 271 4.13 1.08 23.17
N GLN A 272 4.51 1.06 21.88
CA GLN A 272 3.86 0.19 20.89
C GLN A 272 4.05 -1.30 21.18
N VAL A 273 5.27 -1.73 21.52
CA VAL A 273 5.56 -3.13 21.85
C VAL A 273 4.74 -3.59 23.06
N CYS A 274 4.60 -2.77 24.10
CA CYS A 274 3.76 -3.07 25.26
C CYS A 274 2.29 -3.30 24.87
N ILE A 275 1.77 -2.54 23.90
CA ILE A 275 0.39 -2.68 23.44
C ILE A 275 0.23 -3.93 22.57
N VAL A 276 1.18 -4.19 21.67
CA VAL A 276 1.23 -5.40 20.86
C VAL A 276 1.33 -6.66 21.72
N TRP A 277 2.07 -6.61 22.84
CA TRP A 277 2.23 -7.74 23.76
C TRP A 277 0.90 -8.17 24.41
N ARG A 278 -0.04 -7.23 24.60
CA ARG A 278 -1.38 -7.54 25.12
C ARG A 278 -2.27 -8.30 24.11
N GLY A 279 -1.77 -8.57 22.91
CA GLY A 279 -2.42 -9.38 21.89
C GLY A 279 -3.53 -8.65 21.12
N MET A 280 -4.17 -9.40 20.22
CA MET A 280 -5.17 -8.88 19.26
C MET A 280 -6.43 -8.31 19.93
N ASP A 281 -6.81 -8.80 21.10
CA ASP A 281 -8.00 -8.30 21.82
C ASP A 281 -7.81 -6.87 22.34
N GLY A 282 -6.59 -6.50 22.75
CA GLY A 282 -6.25 -5.13 23.13
C GLY A 282 -6.29 -4.18 21.93
N ILE A 283 -5.78 -4.66 20.79
CA ILE A 283 -5.73 -3.92 19.52
C ILE A 283 -7.15 -3.62 19.03
N ARG A 284 -8.02 -4.64 18.96
CA ARG A 284 -9.40 -4.49 18.49
C ARG A 284 -10.21 -3.48 19.32
N LYS A 285 -10.01 -3.47 20.64
CA LYS A 285 -10.65 -2.48 21.53
C LYS A 285 -10.13 -1.08 21.23
N LEU A 286 -8.83 -0.92 21.06
CA LEU A 286 -8.22 0.38 20.78
C LEU A 286 -8.67 0.93 19.41
N GLU A 287 -8.69 0.11 18.37
CA GLU A 287 -9.15 0.49 17.02
C GLU A 287 -10.60 1.00 17.02
N LYS A 288 -11.50 0.33 17.76
CA LYS A 288 -12.93 0.70 17.83
C LYS A 288 -13.15 2.15 18.28
N TYR A 289 -12.35 2.64 19.22
CA TYR A 289 -12.47 4.01 19.73
C TYR A 289 -11.62 5.03 18.96
N SER A 290 -10.64 4.56 18.19
CA SER A 290 -9.67 5.45 17.55
C SER A 290 -10.24 6.17 16.34
N ALA A 291 -11.03 5.51 15.49
CA ALA A 291 -11.55 6.13 14.28
C ALA A 291 -12.38 7.41 14.54
N PRO A 292 -13.35 7.44 15.49
CA PRO A 292 -14.08 8.67 15.81
C PRO A 292 -13.19 9.80 16.34
N ILE A 293 -12.20 9.46 17.18
CA ILE A 293 -11.26 10.42 17.75
C ILE A 293 -10.43 11.06 16.64
N LEU A 294 -9.87 10.25 15.74
CA LEU A 294 -9.02 10.73 14.66
C LEU A 294 -9.78 11.58 13.64
N ILE A 295 -11.02 11.21 13.30
CA ILE A 295 -11.90 12.03 12.47
C ILE A 295 -12.18 13.38 13.14
N SER A 296 -12.48 13.37 14.44
CA SER A 296 -12.75 14.59 15.20
C SER A 296 -11.53 15.52 15.20
N LEU A 297 -10.35 15.01 15.55
CA LEU A 297 -9.10 15.78 15.58
C LEU A 297 -8.75 16.36 14.19
N THR A 298 -8.88 15.56 13.14
CA THR A 298 -8.65 15.98 11.75
C THR A 298 -9.62 17.09 11.34
N SER A 299 -10.90 16.95 11.71
CA SER A 299 -11.93 17.95 11.40
C SER A 299 -11.68 19.26 12.16
N CYS A 300 -11.26 19.18 13.43
CA CYS A 300 -10.86 20.35 14.21
C CYS A 300 -9.65 21.07 13.60
N LEU A 301 -8.65 20.32 13.12
CA LEU A 301 -7.48 20.90 12.45
C LEU A 301 -7.86 21.62 11.15
N LEU A 302 -8.75 21.03 10.34
CA LEU A 302 -9.26 21.66 9.12
C LEU A 302 -10.06 22.93 9.43
N ALA A 303 -10.95 22.88 10.43
CA ALA A 303 -11.75 24.04 10.84
C ALA A 303 -10.84 25.17 11.34
N TRP A 304 -9.83 24.84 12.14
CA TRP A 304 -8.81 25.79 12.60
C TRP A 304 -8.06 26.43 11.42
N SER A 305 -7.59 25.64 10.46
CA SER A 305 -6.83 26.16 9.32
C SER A 305 -7.69 27.05 8.42
N TYR A 306 -8.95 26.66 8.20
CA TYR A 306 -9.93 27.45 7.46
C TYR A 306 -10.15 28.82 8.10
N LEU A 307 -10.41 28.87 9.41
CA LEU A 307 -10.65 30.11 10.12
C LEU A 307 -9.41 31.02 10.14
N LYS A 308 -8.22 30.46 10.36
CA LYS A 308 -6.97 31.23 10.42
C LYS A 308 -6.47 31.72 9.06
N ALA A 309 -6.77 31.00 7.98
CA ALA A 309 -6.40 31.41 6.62
C ALA A 309 -7.43 32.34 5.96
N GLY A 310 -8.56 32.64 6.61
CA GLY A 310 -9.63 33.44 6.01
C GLY A 310 -10.44 32.69 4.95
N GLY A 311 -10.52 31.36 5.08
CA GLY A 311 -11.22 30.46 4.18
C GLY A 311 -10.33 29.74 3.17
N PHE A 312 -10.93 29.01 2.23
CA PHE A 312 -10.20 28.26 1.20
C PHE A 312 -9.77 29.11 -0.01
N GLY A 313 -10.12 30.40 -0.05
CA GLY A 313 -9.88 31.26 -1.21
C GLY A 313 -8.42 31.30 -1.67
N HIS A 314 -7.46 31.37 -0.73
CA HIS A 314 -6.04 31.32 -1.07
C HIS A 314 -5.63 29.98 -1.69
N MET A 315 -6.02 28.85 -1.07
CA MET A 315 -5.74 27.53 -1.64
C MET A 315 -6.30 27.42 -3.07
N LEU A 316 -7.54 27.86 -3.27
CA LEU A 316 -8.20 27.78 -4.57
C LEU A 316 -7.56 28.68 -5.64
N SER A 317 -6.87 29.75 -5.25
CA SER A 317 -6.16 30.64 -6.17
C SER A 317 -4.72 30.21 -6.47
N LEU A 318 -4.15 29.27 -5.70
CA LEU A 318 -2.83 28.72 -5.97
C LEU A 318 -2.82 27.92 -7.27
N SER A 319 -2.09 28.44 -8.24
CA SER A 319 -1.79 27.75 -9.50
C SER A 319 -0.59 26.81 -9.34
N SER A 320 -0.47 25.85 -10.26
CA SER A 320 0.67 24.94 -10.31
C SER A 320 1.97 25.73 -10.47
N LYS A 321 3.02 25.34 -9.71
CA LYS A 321 4.38 25.89 -9.91
C LYS A 321 5.11 25.20 -11.07
N LEU A 322 4.47 24.20 -11.68
CA LEU A 322 5.04 23.36 -12.72
C LEU A 322 4.54 23.80 -14.10
N THR A 323 5.45 23.82 -15.07
CA THR A 323 5.06 23.82 -16.49
C THR A 323 4.37 22.50 -16.85
N SER A 324 3.64 22.46 -17.97
CA SER A 324 2.97 21.24 -18.43
C SER A 324 3.94 20.06 -18.59
N ALA A 325 5.16 20.30 -19.09
CA ALA A 325 6.18 19.26 -19.24
C ALA A 325 6.71 18.76 -17.89
N GLN A 326 6.95 19.67 -16.94
CA GLN A 326 7.37 19.31 -15.58
C GLN A 326 6.27 18.55 -14.84
N PHE A 327 5.01 18.91 -15.04
CA PHE A 327 3.87 18.19 -14.45
C PHE A 327 3.86 16.73 -14.88
N TRP A 328 3.94 16.42 -16.18
CA TRP A 328 3.92 15.04 -16.65
C TRP A 328 5.14 14.23 -16.19
N THR A 329 6.30 14.89 -16.11
CA THR A 329 7.52 14.28 -15.55
C THR A 329 7.35 13.92 -14.07
N LEU A 330 6.61 14.74 -13.32
CA LEU A 330 6.31 14.49 -11.90
C LEU A 330 5.15 13.52 -11.68
N PHE A 331 4.17 13.53 -12.59
CA PHE A 331 2.90 12.83 -12.44
C PHE A 331 3.07 11.31 -12.41
N PHE A 332 3.79 10.72 -13.37
CA PHE A 332 3.95 9.26 -13.43
C PHE A 332 4.69 8.69 -12.19
N PRO A 333 5.85 9.24 -11.78
CA PRO A 333 6.49 8.83 -10.52
C PRO A 333 5.58 9.00 -9.30
N SER A 334 4.87 10.13 -9.20
CA SER A 334 3.95 10.40 -8.09
C SER A 334 2.76 9.43 -8.07
N LEU A 335 2.21 9.11 -9.23
CA LEU A 335 1.13 8.13 -9.39
C LEU A 335 1.61 6.74 -8.96
N THR A 336 2.78 6.29 -9.46
CA THR A 336 3.39 5.02 -9.06
C THR A 336 3.62 4.96 -7.56
N ALA A 337 4.16 6.02 -6.95
CA ALA A 337 4.39 6.09 -5.52
C ALA A 337 3.09 6.00 -4.71
N ASN A 338 2.02 6.70 -5.14
CA ASN A 338 0.71 6.65 -4.49
C ASN A 338 0.06 5.26 -4.59
N ILE A 339 0.17 4.59 -5.73
CA ILE A 339 -0.31 3.20 -5.86
C ILE A 339 0.52 2.29 -4.95
N SER A 340 1.84 2.49 -4.94
CA SER A 340 2.77 1.68 -4.14
C SER A 340 2.52 1.82 -2.65
N PHE A 341 2.10 3.00 -2.18
CA PHE A 341 1.76 3.28 -0.79
C PHE A 341 0.78 2.24 -0.22
N TRP A 342 -0.25 1.87 -1.00
CA TRP A 342 -1.25 0.88 -0.62
C TRP A 342 -1.06 -0.49 -1.28
N ALA A 343 -0.10 -0.66 -2.19
CA ALA A 343 0.17 -1.93 -2.86
C ALA A 343 0.55 -3.05 -1.88
N THR A 344 1.20 -2.70 -0.76
CA THR A 344 1.50 -3.63 0.34
C THR A 344 0.22 -4.27 0.87
N LEU A 345 -0.77 -3.46 1.26
CA LEU A 345 -2.06 -3.93 1.74
C LEU A 345 -2.85 -4.62 0.64
N ALA A 346 -2.82 -4.12 -0.59
CA ALA A 346 -3.52 -4.74 -1.69
C ALA A 346 -3.07 -6.18 -1.95
N LEU A 347 -1.79 -6.50 -1.76
CA LEU A 347 -1.29 -7.87 -1.84
C LEU A 347 -1.82 -8.74 -0.70
N ASN A 348 -1.74 -8.25 0.54
CA ASN A 348 -2.11 -9.05 1.71
C ASN A 348 -3.54 -8.83 2.21
N ILE A 349 -4.40 -8.20 1.42
CA ILE A 349 -5.81 -7.99 1.73
C ILE A 349 -6.57 -9.30 2.05
N PRO A 350 -6.20 -10.51 1.55
CA PRO A 350 -6.79 -11.76 2.01
C PRO A 350 -6.71 -11.98 3.52
N ASP A 351 -5.71 -11.40 4.20
CA ASP A 351 -5.57 -11.48 5.66
C ASP A 351 -6.77 -10.82 6.38
N PHE A 352 -7.44 -9.88 5.73
CA PHE A 352 -8.63 -9.19 6.24
C PHE A 352 -9.91 -9.67 5.55
N SER A 353 -9.90 -9.82 4.23
CA SER A 353 -11.09 -10.15 3.44
C SER A 353 -11.61 -11.57 3.72
N ARG A 354 -10.78 -12.46 4.28
CA ARG A 354 -11.19 -13.78 4.79
C ARG A 354 -12.26 -13.72 5.89
N PHE A 355 -12.40 -12.59 6.58
CA PHE A 355 -13.43 -12.35 7.60
C PHE A 355 -14.71 -11.70 7.04
N ALA A 356 -14.76 -11.39 5.74
CA ALA A 356 -15.93 -10.80 5.12
C ALA A 356 -17.09 -11.80 5.01
N LYS A 357 -18.31 -11.32 5.25
CA LYS A 357 -19.56 -12.10 5.15
C LYS A 357 -19.85 -12.58 3.74
N SER A 358 -19.59 -11.73 2.74
CA SER A 358 -19.86 -12.03 1.33
C SER A 358 -18.88 -11.33 0.40
N GLN A 359 -18.85 -11.77 -0.87
CA GLN A 359 -18.08 -11.08 -1.90
C GLN A 359 -18.59 -9.66 -2.16
N THR A 360 -19.90 -9.44 -2.07
CA THR A 360 -20.49 -8.11 -2.18
C THR A 360 -19.98 -7.20 -1.07
N ASP A 361 -19.92 -7.70 0.17
CA ASP A 361 -19.40 -6.94 1.32
C ASP A 361 -17.92 -6.58 1.12
N GLN A 362 -17.13 -7.53 0.62
CA GLN A 362 -15.74 -7.28 0.28
C GLN A 362 -15.61 -6.21 -0.82
N ILE A 363 -16.30 -6.33 -1.96
CA ILE A 363 -16.19 -5.40 -3.09
C ILE A 363 -16.60 -3.98 -2.66
N ILE A 364 -17.79 -3.83 -2.06
CA ILE A 364 -18.31 -2.53 -1.63
C ILE A 364 -17.41 -1.94 -0.55
N GLY A 365 -16.95 -2.76 0.40
CA GLY A 365 -16.04 -2.35 1.45
C GLY A 365 -14.72 -1.75 0.95
N GLN A 366 -14.14 -2.31 -0.12
CA GLN A 366 -12.89 -1.80 -0.71
C GLN A 366 -13.05 -0.43 -1.39
N VAL A 367 -14.27 -0.05 -1.83
CA VAL A 367 -14.54 1.29 -2.39
C VAL A 367 -14.31 2.38 -1.35
N GLY A 368 -14.32 2.04 -0.06
CA GLY A 368 -13.92 2.95 1.02
C GLY A 368 -12.53 3.57 0.81
N LEU A 369 -11.56 2.83 0.25
CA LEU A 369 -10.19 3.32 0.05
C LEU A 369 -10.13 4.62 -0.77
N PRO A 370 -10.54 4.66 -2.06
CA PRO A 370 -10.43 5.88 -2.86
C PRO A 370 -11.27 7.04 -2.31
N VAL A 371 -12.43 6.76 -1.69
CA VAL A 371 -13.30 7.79 -1.10
C VAL A 371 -12.62 8.45 0.08
N PHE A 372 -12.18 7.67 1.08
CA PHE A 372 -11.55 8.22 2.28
C PHE A 372 -10.18 8.82 1.96
N MET A 373 -9.41 8.22 1.05
CA MET A 373 -8.14 8.81 0.59
C MET A 373 -8.36 10.16 -0.06
N GLY A 374 -9.35 10.31 -0.95
CA GLY A 374 -9.66 11.60 -1.58
C GLY A 374 -10.03 12.66 -0.56
N LEU A 375 -10.91 12.32 0.39
CA LEU A 375 -11.33 13.23 1.47
C LEU A 375 -10.17 13.64 2.37
N PHE A 376 -9.36 12.69 2.83
CA PHE A 376 -8.25 12.98 3.73
C PHE A 376 -7.10 13.71 3.01
N THR A 377 -6.87 13.42 1.73
CA THR A 377 -5.92 14.17 0.90
C THR A 377 -6.34 15.63 0.76
N PHE A 378 -7.64 15.89 0.57
CA PHE A 378 -8.15 17.26 0.59
C PHE A 378 -7.82 17.96 1.91
N VAL A 379 -8.02 17.29 3.05
CA VAL A 379 -7.64 17.87 4.36
C VAL A 379 -6.14 18.20 4.40
N GLY A 380 -5.28 17.25 4.02
CA GLY A 380 -3.83 17.45 4.02
C GLY A 380 -3.40 18.63 3.16
N VAL A 381 -3.93 18.71 1.93
CA VAL A 381 -3.65 19.79 0.98
C VAL A 381 -4.19 21.13 1.47
N ALA A 382 -5.43 21.16 1.99
CA ALA A 382 -6.06 22.39 2.46
C ALA A 382 -5.32 22.98 3.65
N VAL A 383 -5.03 22.15 4.65
CA VAL A 383 -4.28 22.57 5.83
C VAL A 383 -2.86 22.99 5.44
N THR A 384 -2.15 22.20 4.63
CA THR A 384 -0.80 22.53 4.14
C THR A 384 -0.79 23.87 3.39
N SER A 385 -1.77 24.10 2.50
CA SER A 385 -1.88 25.36 1.76
C SER A 385 -2.19 26.55 2.65
N SER A 386 -3.00 26.36 3.71
CA SER A 386 -3.26 27.40 4.71
C SER A 386 -2.01 27.84 5.47
N THR A 387 -1.01 26.97 5.62
CA THR A 387 0.21 27.31 6.39
C THR A 387 1.03 28.43 5.76
N SER A 388 0.99 28.60 4.43
CA SER A 388 1.68 29.73 3.76
C SER A 388 1.12 31.08 4.21
N ILE A 389 -0.19 31.15 4.45
CA ILE A 389 -0.87 32.36 4.94
C ILE A 389 -0.65 32.54 6.43
N ILE A 390 -0.75 31.44 7.20
CA ILE A 390 -0.69 31.50 8.67
C ILE A 390 0.74 31.75 9.17
N PHE A 391 1.73 31.11 8.57
CA PHE A 391 3.13 31.09 9.04
C PHE A 391 4.14 31.64 8.02
N GLY A 392 3.70 32.07 6.83
CA GLY A 392 4.58 32.62 5.79
C GLY A 392 5.38 31.57 5.01
N ARG A 393 5.22 30.27 5.29
CA ARG A 393 5.87 29.16 4.57
C ARG A 393 4.98 27.93 4.53
N VAL A 394 5.20 27.08 3.53
CA VAL A 394 4.50 25.79 3.43
C VAL A 394 5.08 24.81 4.44
N ILE A 395 4.22 24.18 5.24
CA ILE A 395 4.55 23.13 6.20
C ILE A 395 3.73 21.89 5.82
N SER A 396 4.39 20.91 5.19
CA SER A 396 3.78 19.66 4.75
C SER A 396 3.79 18.56 5.82
N ASN A 397 4.65 18.70 6.84
CA ASN A 397 4.71 17.78 7.98
C ASN A 397 3.67 18.20 9.04
N PRO A 398 2.66 17.36 9.33
CA PRO A 398 1.60 17.71 10.29
C PRO A 398 2.13 17.80 11.73
N ILE A 399 3.21 17.10 12.06
CA ILE A 399 3.82 17.16 13.39
C ILE A 399 4.53 18.51 13.59
N GLU A 400 5.27 18.96 12.58
CA GLU A 400 5.89 20.30 12.57
C GLU A 400 4.81 21.38 12.68
N LEU A 401 3.72 21.24 11.92
CA LEU A 401 2.58 22.17 11.98
C LEU A 401 2.03 22.28 13.41
N LEU A 402 1.74 21.15 14.06
CA LEU A 402 1.21 21.15 15.42
C LEU A 402 2.18 21.79 16.42
N GLY A 403 3.49 21.60 16.22
CA GLY A 403 4.52 22.30 16.98
C GLY A 403 4.53 23.82 16.79
N GLN A 404 4.21 24.31 15.59
CA GLN A 404 4.12 25.75 15.28
C GLN A 404 2.85 26.41 15.81
N ILE A 405 1.73 25.68 15.86
CA ILE A 405 0.48 26.19 16.47
C ILE A 405 0.74 26.51 17.95
N GLY A 406 1.47 25.63 18.65
CA GLY A 406 1.88 25.84 20.03
C GLY A 406 0.73 25.82 21.04
N GLY A 407 1.10 25.99 22.32
CA GLY A 407 0.18 25.94 23.46
C GLY A 407 0.00 24.55 24.06
N LEU A 408 -0.27 24.50 25.37
CA LEU A 408 -0.37 23.25 26.13
C LEU A 408 -1.48 22.34 25.60
N ALA A 409 -2.66 22.90 25.31
CA ALA A 409 -3.80 22.13 24.82
C ALA A 409 -3.51 21.48 23.45
N THR A 410 -2.99 22.24 22.48
CA THR A 410 -2.59 21.72 21.17
C THR A 410 -1.50 20.67 21.30
N THR A 411 -0.53 20.90 22.18
CA THR A 411 0.57 19.95 22.44
C THR A 411 0.03 18.62 22.96
N LEU A 412 -0.85 18.65 23.97
CA LEU A 412 -1.45 17.43 24.53
C LEU A 412 -2.32 16.70 23.50
N LEU A 413 -3.14 17.43 22.73
CA LEU A 413 -3.97 16.86 21.67
C LEU A 413 -3.11 16.27 20.53
N ALA A 414 -1.99 16.90 20.19
CA ALA A 414 -1.05 16.41 19.20
C ALA A 414 -0.36 15.12 19.65
N ILE A 415 0.15 15.05 20.89
CA ILE A 415 0.75 13.82 21.43
C ILE A 415 -0.27 12.69 21.38
N VAL A 416 -1.47 12.90 21.94
CA VAL A 416 -2.48 11.85 22.03
C VAL A 416 -2.97 11.47 20.64
N GLY A 417 -3.28 12.46 19.79
CA GLY A 417 -3.81 12.25 18.45
C GLY A 417 -2.83 11.53 17.52
N ILE A 418 -1.58 12.00 17.44
CA ILE A 418 -0.56 11.38 16.60
C ILE A 418 -0.21 9.99 17.15
N SER A 419 -0.02 9.85 18.47
CA SER A 419 0.28 8.55 19.06
C SER A 419 -0.82 7.54 18.77
N LEU A 420 -2.08 7.96 18.89
CA LEU A 420 -3.22 7.10 18.59
C LEU A 420 -3.28 6.73 17.10
N ALA A 421 -3.13 7.71 16.21
CA ALA A 421 -3.14 7.51 14.76
C ALA A 421 -2.05 6.53 14.33
N THR A 422 -0.82 6.82 14.72
CA THR A 422 0.35 6.01 14.40
C THR A 422 0.17 4.60 14.96
N LEU A 423 -0.27 4.45 16.20
CA LEU A 423 -0.42 3.14 16.80
C LEU A 423 -1.49 2.29 16.10
N THR A 424 -2.64 2.87 15.76
CA THR A 424 -3.74 2.16 15.10
C THR A 424 -3.35 1.72 13.70
N THR A 425 -2.79 2.64 12.92
CA THR A 425 -2.39 2.36 11.55
C THR A 425 -1.24 1.36 11.52
N ASN A 426 -0.26 1.52 12.41
CA ASN A 426 0.96 0.71 12.37
C ASN A 426 0.69 -0.77 12.71
N ILE A 427 -0.16 -1.03 13.69
CA ILE A 427 -0.51 -2.40 14.05
C ILE A 427 -1.30 -3.07 12.91
N ALA A 428 -2.37 -2.44 12.43
CA ALA A 428 -3.19 -3.01 11.38
C ALA A 428 -2.41 -3.20 10.05
N ALA A 429 -1.71 -2.17 9.59
CA ALA A 429 -1.10 -2.18 8.26
C ALA A 429 0.24 -2.94 8.19
N ASN A 430 1.04 -2.83 9.25
CA ASN A 430 2.47 -3.14 9.17
C ASN A 430 2.91 -4.29 10.06
N VAL A 431 2.09 -4.71 11.03
CA VAL A 431 2.40 -5.87 11.90
C VAL A 431 1.76 -7.15 11.38
N VAL A 432 0.53 -7.09 10.86
CA VAL A 432 -0.25 -8.28 10.47
C VAL A 432 0.47 -9.10 9.39
N ALA A 433 0.89 -8.47 8.30
CA ALA A 433 1.51 -9.19 7.19
C ALA A 433 2.85 -9.85 7.56
N PRO A 434 3.79 -9.15 8.23
CA PRO A 434 5.02 -9.79 8.71
C PRO A 434 4.78 -10.91 9.71
N ALA A 435 3.85 -10.73 10.65
CA ALA A 435 3.51 -11.76 11.62
C ALA A 435 3.00 -13.03 10.90
N ASN A 436 2.04 -12.89 9.99
CA ASN A 436 1.50 -13.99 9.20
C ASN A 436 2.57 -14.64 8.31
N ALA A 437 3.50 -13.88 7.75
CA ALA A 437 4.60 -14.41 6.95
C ALA A 437 5.56 -15.29 7.79
N LEU A 438 5.87 -14.87 9.02
CA LEU A 438 6.72 -15.62 9.95
C LEU A 438 6.00 -16.86 10.48
N VAL A 439 4.71 -16.75 10.79
CA VAL A 439 3.86 -17.89 11.12
C VAL A 439 3.84 -18.89 9.96
N ASN A 440 3.66 -18.43 8.72
CA ASN A 440 3.75 -19.29 7.53
C ASN A 440 5.13 -19.95 7.38
N LEU A 441 6.22 -19.25 7.71
CA LEU A 441 7.58 -19.77 7.61
C LEU A 441 7.83 -20.93 8.57
N ASN A 442 7.37 -20.81 9.81
CA ASN A 442 7.50 -21.87 10.80
C ASN A 442 6.35 -21.79 11.83
N PRO A 443 5.20 -22.44 11.55
CA PRO A 443 4.02 -22.38 12.40
C PRO A 443 4.23 -22.94 13.82
N LYS A 444 5.24 -23.81 14.00
CA LYS A 444 5.58 -24.40 15.31
C LYS A 444 6.32 -23.43 16.22
N PHE A 445 7.09 -22.50 15.65
CA PHE A 445 7.92 -21.56 16.41
C PHE A 445 7.29 -20.16 16.52
N PHE A 446 6.71 -19.66 15.42
CA PHE A 446 6.15 -18.31 15.41
C PHE A 446 4.66 -18.34 15.74
N THR A 447 4.29 -17.51 16.72
CA THR A 447 2.90 -17.06 16.94
C THR A 447 2.77 -15.63 16.42
N PHE A 448 1.54 -15.14 16.24
CA PHE A 448 1.32 -13.73 15.89
C PHE A 448 2.12 -12.75 16.77
N GLY A 449 2.10 -12.95 18.10
CA GLY A 449 2.84 -12.09 19.04
C GLY A 449 4.35 -12.13 18.87
N ARG A 450 4.95 -13.31 18.65
CA ARG A 450 6.39 -13.44 18.36
C ARG A 450 6.76 -12.77 17.03
N GLY A 451 5.92 -12.94 16.01
CA GLY A 451 6.10 -12.30 14.71
C GLY A 451 6.01 -10.77 14.81
N ALA A 452 5.06 -10.27 15.60
CA ALA A 452 4.88 -8.85 15.84
C ALA A 452 6.07 -8.22 16.58
N PHE A 453 6.63 -8.92 17.58
CA PHE A 453 7.85 -8.47 18.25
C PHE A 453 9.06 -8.42 17.31
N LEU A 454 9.27 -9.46 16.49
CA LEU A 454 10.37 -9.45 15.50
C LEU A 454 10.20 -8.32 14.47
N THR A 455 8.97 -8.05 14.05
CA THR A 455 8.63 -6.91 13.18
C THR A 455 9.07 -5.60 13.80
N ALA A 456 8.77 -5.42 15.10
CA ALA A 456 9.14 -4.23 15.83
C ALA A 456 10.67 -4.05 15.92
N VAL A 457 11.42 -5.12 16.19
CA VAL A 457 12.89 -5.09 16.22
C VAL A 457 13.46 -4.76 14.84
N LEU A 458 12.97 -5.41 13.78
CA LEU A 458 13.43 -5.16 12.43
C LEU A 458 13.13 -3.72 11.98
N GLY A 459 12.02 -3.13 12.44
CA GLY A 459 11.71 -1.72 12.20
C GLY A 459 12.80 -0.75 12.64
N ILE A 460 13.52 -1.06 13.73
CA ILE A 460 14.68 -0.26 14.18
C ILE A 460 15.85 -0.43 13.18
N VAL A 461 16.12 -1.66 12.76
CA VAL A 461 17.21 -2.01 11.84
C VAL A 461 17.08 -1.32 10.48
N PHE A 462 15.84 -1.02 10.04
CA PHE A 462 15.56 -0.28 8.83
C PHE A 462 16.02 1.19 8.85
N GLN A 463 16.34 1.75 10.02
CA GLN A 463 16.76 3.15 10.18
C GLN A 463 15.80 4.15 9.50
N PRO A 464 14.51 4.14 9.89
CA PRO A 464 13.44 4.91 9.23
C PRO A 464 13.71 6.42 9.13
N TRP A 465 14.43 7.00 10.10
CA TRP A 465 14.85 8.41 10.10
C TRP A 465 15.68 8.81 8.88
N ARG A 466 16.39 7.86 8.25
CA ARG A 466 17.13 8.12 7.00
C ARG A 466 16.20 8.18 5.80
N LEU A 467 15.09 7.44 5.82
CA LEU A 467 14.12 7.36 4.72
C LEU A 467 13.20 8.59 4.69
N LEU A 468 12.82 9.12 5.86
CA LEU A 468 11.95 10.30 6.00
C LEU A 468 12.68 11.66 5.93
N LYS A 469 14.00 11.68 5.69
CA LYS A 469 14.78 12.92 5.68
C LYS A 469 14.33 13.94 4.61
N SER A 470 13.70 13.49 3.52
CA SER A 470 13.14 14.37 2.49
C SER A 470 11.96 13.70 1.77
N SER A 471 11.09 14.53 1.20
CA SER A 471 9.98 14.10 0.32
C SER A 471 10.51 13.23 -0.84
N GLU A 472 11.68 13.58 -1.38
CA GLU A 472 12.33 12.82 -2.45
C GLU A 472 12.75 11.41 -2.02
N SER A 473 13.34 11.28 -0.82
CA SER A 473 13.75 9.99 -0.26
C SER A 473 12.52 9.11 0.01
N PHE A 474 11.48 9.69 0.61
CA PHE A 474 10.24 8.99 0.89
C PHE A 474 9.54 8.51 -0.39
N VAL A 475 9.25 9.42 -1.33
CA VAL A 475 8.48 9.10 -2.54
C VAL A 475 9.30 8.23 -3.50
N TYR A 476 10.51 8.65 -3.87
CA TYR A 476 11.22 8.03 -4.98
C TYR A 476 12.21 6.95 -4.57
N THR A 477 12.63 6.88 -3.31
CA THR A 477 13.55 5.81 -2.85
C THR A 477 12.79 4.72 -2.12
N TRP A 478 11.90 5.09 -1.21
CA TRP A 478 11.12 4.11 -0.46
C TRP A 478 9.93 3.57 -1.26
N LEU A 479 8.93 4.39 -1.57
CA LEU A 479 7.67 3.93 -2.19
C LEU A 479 7.90 3.24 -3.54
N ILE A 480 8.62 3.90 -4.44
CA ILE A 480 8.93 3.32 -5.75
C ILE A 480 9.89 2.13 -5.61
N GLY A 481 10.88 2.21 -4.71
CA GLY A 481 11.90 1.18 -4.57
C GLY A 481 11.32 -0.19 -4.20
N TYR A 482 10.44 -0.27 -3.20
CA TYR A 482 9.83 -1.56 -2.85
C TYR A 482 8.75 -1.99 -3.83
N SER A 483 8.16 -1.07 -4.60
CA SER A 483 7.13 -1.41 -5.59
C SER A 483 7.64 -2.39 -6.64
N ALA A 484 8.94 -2.34 -6.93
CA ALA A 484 9.65 -3.28 -7.80
C ALA A 484 9.60 -4.73 -7.29
N LEU A 485 9.49 -4.92 -5.97
CA LEU A 485 9.39 -6.24 -5.33
C LEU A 485 7.94 -6.73 -5.25
N LEU A 486 7.00 -5.81 -5.04
CA LEU A 486 5.59 -6.11 -4.81
C LEU A 486 4.80 -6.28 -6.12
N GLY A 487 5.10 -5.48 -7.13
CA GLY A 487 4.48 -5.56 -8.45
C GLY A 487 4.52 -6.97 -9.04
N PRO A 488 5.68 -7.63 -9.12
CA PRO A 488 5.79 -8.98 -9.67
C PRO A 488 4.94 -10.01 -8.94
N ILE A 489 4.90 -9.93 -7.61
CA ILE A 489 4.13 -10.85 -6.77
C ILE A 489 2.65 -10.73 -7.11
N GLY A 490 2.14 -9.50 -7.20
CA GLY A 490 0.75 -9.24 -7.56
C GLY A 490 0.42 -9.74 -8.96
N GLY A 491 1.29 -9.48 -9.93
CA GLY A 491 1.12 -9.94 -11.31
C GLY A 491 1.04 -11.46 -11.41
N ILE A 492 1.93 -12.17 -10.71
CA ILE A 492 1.97 -13.63 -10.69
C ILE A 492 0.71 -14.20 -10.04
N ILE A 493 0.33 -13.72 -8.85
CA ILE A 493 -0.84 -14.24 -8.11
C ILE A 493 -2.13 -14.04 -8.90
N LEU A 494 -2.33 -12.85 -9.48
CA LEU A 494 -3.54 -12.56 -10.23
C LEU A 494 -3.62 -13.38 -11.52
N VAL A 495 -2.52 -13.52 -12.25
CA VAL A 495 -2.46 -14.38 -13.44
C VAL A 495 -2.69 -15.84 -13.09
N ASP A 496 -2.04 -16.35 -12.04
CA ASP A 496 -2.20 -17.73 -11.58
C ASP A 496 -3.64 -18.05 -11.27
N TYR A 497 -4.27 -17.22 -10.43
CA TYR A 497 -5.61 -17.47 -9.97
C TYR A 497 -6.66 -17.29 -11.07
N TYR A 498 -6.64 -16.17 -11.81
CA TYR A 498 -7.69 -15.85 -12.78
C TYR A 498 -7.48 -16.51 -14.14
N LEU A 499 -6.25 -16.57 -14.66
CA LEU A 499 -5.98 -17.03 -16.02
C LEU A 499 -5.58 -18.51 -16.08
N ILE A 500 -4.70 -18.96 -15.19
CA ILE A 500 -4.20 -20.34 -15.20
C ILE A 500 -5.19 -21.29 -14.50
N LYS A 501 -5.58 -20.96 -13.27
CA LYS A 501 -6.44 -21.80 -12.41
C LYS A 501 -7.94 -21.49 -12.56
N LYS A 502 -8.29 -20.44 -13.30
CA LYS A 502 -9.68 -20.06 -13.62
C LYS A 502 -10.58 -19.96 -12.39
N MET A 503 -10.05 -19.33 -11.34
CA MET A 503 -10.72 -19.09 -10.05
C MET A 503 -11.13 -20.36 -9.31
N LYS A 504 -10.39 -21.46 -9.48
CA LYS A 504 -10.61 -22.72 -8.76
C LYS A 504 -9.33 -23.12 -8.03
N LEU A 505 -9.40 -23.20 -6.71
CA LEU A 505 -8.31 -23.69 -5.86
C LEU A 505 -8.72 -24.96 -5.14
N ASN A 506 -7.78 -25.90 -5.01
CA ASN A 506 -7.92 -27.06 -4.15
C ASN A 506 -7.41 -26.70 -2.74
N ILE A 507 -8.32 -26.45 -1.80
CA ILE A 507 -7.91 -25.99 -0.47
C ILE A 507 -7.14 -27.06 0.30
N GLY A 508 -7.49 -28.35 0.16
CA GLY A 508 -6.77 -29.43 0.85
C GLY A 508 -5.30 -29.46 0.48
N ASP A 509 -5.00 -29.33 -0.82
CA ASP A 509 -3.62 -29.35 -1.31
C ASP A 509 -2.81 -28.12 -0.86
N LEU A 510 -3.44 -26.98 -0.55
CA LEU A 510 -2.73 -25.80 -0.01
C LEU A 510 -2.18 -26.03 1.40
N TYR A 511 -2.63 -27.09 2.08
CA TYR A 511 -2.19 -27.51 3.41
C TYR A 511 -1.54 -28.91 3.41
N SER A 512 -1.15 -29.42 2.24
CA SER A 512 -0.52 -30.75 2.11
C SER A 512 0.92 -30.65 1.64
N LEU A 513 1.80 -31.49 2.21
CA LEU A 513 3.16 -31.73 1.70
C LEU A 513 3.24 -32.95 0.77
N SER A 514 2.10 -33.53 0.37
CA SER A 514 2.10 -34.69 -0.51
C SER A 514 2.81 -34.38 -1.84
N PRO A 515 3.77 -35.21 -2.29
CA PRO A 515 4.38 -35.08 -3.60
C PRO A 515 3.39 -35.14 -4.78
N SER A 516 2.20 -35.72 -4.56
CA SER A 516 1.14 -35.78 -5.56
C SER A 516 0.19 -34.57 -5.54
N GLY A 517 0.33 -33.66 -4.58
CA GLY A 517 -0.55 -32.49 -4.44
C GLY A 517 -0.31 -31.44 -5.53
N GLU A 518 -1.37 -30.71 -5.90
CA GLU A 518 -1.36 -29.73 -6.99
C GLU A 518 -0.29 -28.64 -6.81
N TYR A 519 -0.01 -28.25 -5.56
CA TYR A 519 0.91 -27.15 -5.22
C TYR A 519 2.28 -27.63 -4.74
N TYR A 520 2.59 -28.92 -4.88
CA TYR A 520 3.91 -29.44 -4.53
C TYR A 520 4.97 -29.02 -5.55
N PHE A 521 4.64 -28.93 -6.84
CA PHE A 521 5.57 -28.55 -7.92
C PHE A 521 6.93 -29.30 -7.80
N SER A 522 8.05 -28.58 -7.93
CA SER A 522 9.39 -29.15 -7.72
C SER A 522 9.80 -29.00 -6.25
N LYS A 523 9.54 -30.03 -5.43
CA LYS A 523 9.89 -30.09 -3.99
C LYS A 523 9.35 -28.92 -3.16
N GLY A 524 8.16 -28.42 -3.49
CA GLY A 524 7.47 -27.31 -2.86
C GLY A 524 7.65 -25.96 -3.56
N TYR A 525 8.38 -25.90 -4.69
CA TYR A 525 8.68 -24.65 -5.41
C TYR A 525 8.16 -24.66 -6.84
N ASN A 526 7.37 -23.65 -7.20
CA ASN A 526 7.05 -23.35 -8.58
C ASN A 526 8.18 -22.52 -9.21
N VAL A 527 9.05 -23.19 -9.97
CA VAL A 527 10.18 -22.53 -10.66
C VAL A 527 9.70 -21.46 -11.64
N ALA A 528 8.52 -21.64 -12.28
CA ALA A 528 7.96 -20.63 -13.18
C ALA A 528 7.66 -19.32 -12.45
N ALA A 529 7.12 -19.39 -11.23
CA ALA A 529 6.84 -18.21 -10.41
C ALA A 529 8.14 -17.50 -9.99
N VAL A 530 9.18 -18.25 -9.62
CA VAL A 530 10.48 -17.66 -9.25
C VAL A 530 11.15 -16.98 -10.45
N VAL A 531 11.13 -17.62 -11.63
CA VAL A 531 11.67 -17.02 -12.86
C VAL A 531 10.90 -15.76 -13.25
N ALA A 532 9.57 -15.80 -13.18
CA ALA A 532 8.72 -14.64 -13.44
C ALA A 532 8.99 -13.47 -12.47
N LEU A 533 9.17 -13.78 -11.18
CA LEU A 533 9.50 -12.80 -10.15
C LEU A 533 10.82 -12.10 -10.48
N VAL A 534 11.86 -12.87 -10.78
CA VAL A 534 13.18 -12.33 -11.17
C VAL A 534 13.09 -11.51 -12.45
N ALA A 535 12.35 -11.98 -13.45
CA ALA A 535 12.15 -11.26 -14.71
C ALA A 535 11.45 -9.91 -14.52
N GLY A 536 10.51 -9.81 -13.57
CA GLY A 536 9.86 -8.55 -13.22
C GLY A 536 10.77 -7.57 -12.46
N ILE A 537 11.69 -8.08 -11.62
CA ILE A 537 12.58 -7.25 -10.79
C ILE A 537 13.76 -6.69 -11.60
N ILE A 538 14.43 -7.52 -12.41
CA ILE A 538 15.69 -7.19 -13.09
C ILE A 538 15.66 -5.84 -13.84
N PRO A 539 14.63 -5.52 -14.66
CA PRO A 539 14.61 -4.28 -15.42
C PRO A 539 14.61 -3.01 -14.56
N VAL A 540 14.15 -3.11 -13.31
CA VAL A 540 14.01 -1.97 -12.39
C VAL A 540 15.31 -1.69 -11.61
N VAL A 541 16.17 -2.71 -11.44
CA VAL A 541 17.40 -2.64 -10.63
C VAL A 541 18.33 -1.50 -11.04
N PRO A 542 18.62 -1.25 -12.34
CA PRO A 542 19.53 -0.16 -12.72
C PRO A 542 19.04 1.23 -12.28
N GLY A 543 17.72 1.49 -12.39
CA GLY A 543 17.13 2.76 -11.96
C GLY A 543 17.15 2.93 -10.43
N PHE A 544 16.89 1.85 -9.69
CA PHE A 544 17.04 1.86 -8.23
C PHE A 544 18.49 2.16 -7.80
N LEU A 545 19.47 1.49 -8.41
CA LEU A 545 20.90 1.70 -8.13
C LEU A 545 21.36 3.12 -8.47
N HIS A 546 20.82 3.71 -9.54
CA HIS A 546 21.04 5.11 -9.86
C HIS A 546 20.46 6.02 -8.78
N LYS A 547 19.23 5.76 -8.32
CA LYS A 547 18.56 6.60 -7.34
C LYS A 547 19.28 6.64 -5.99
N ILE A 548 19.82 5.51 -5.54
CA ILE A 548 20.64 5.43 -4.31
C ILE A 548 22.10 5.89 -4.53
N ARG A 549 22.43 6.45 -5.70
CA ARG A 549 23.77 6.93 -6.08
C ARG A 549 24.85 5.84 -6.11
N ALA A 550 24.47 4.57 -6.25
CA ALA A 550 25.40 3.47 -6.49
C ALA A 550 25.87 3.42 -7.96
N LEU A 551 25.06 3.92 -8.89
CA LEU A 551 25.43 4.12 -10.29
C LEU A 551 25.34 5.60 -10.68
N SER A 552 26.40 6.14 -11.28
CA SER A 552 26.48 7.56 -11.63
C SER A 552 25.74 7.92 -12.92
N LYS A 553 25.64 6.98 -13.88
CA LYS A 553 24.99 7.18 -15.18
C LYS A 553 24.20 5.94 -15.59
N ILE A 554 22.97 6.15 -16.05
CA ILE A 554 22.11 5.15 -16.68
C ILE A 554 21.39 5.79 -17.88
N SER A 555 20.85 4.97 -18.78
CA SER A 555 20.01 5.49 -19.87
C SER A 555 18.66 5.99 -19.33
N ASN A 556 18.05 6.95 -20.02
CA ASN A 556 16.72 7.46 -19.67
C ASN A 556 15.65 6.37 -19.62
N GLY A 557 15.82 5.29 -20.40
CA GLY A 557 14.91 4.14 -20.37
C GLY A 557 14.82 3.49 -18.99
N PHE A 558 15.95 3.29 -18.30
CA PHE A 558 15.95 2.69 -16.96
C PHE A 558 15.39 3.64 -15.89
N VAL A 559 15.48 4.96 -16.10
CA VAL A 559 14.82 5.95 -15.24
C VAL A 559 13.30 5.80 -15.36
N VAL A 560 12.77 5.78 -16.58
CA VAL A 560 11.33 5.62 -16.84
C VAL A 560 10.81 4.27 -16.29
N VAL A 561 11.56 3.19 -16.47
CA VAL A 561 11.21 1.87 -15.93
C VAL A 561 11.14 1.91 -14.41
N TYR A 562 12.07 2.61 -13.74
CA TYR A 562 12.04 2.76 -12.29
C TYR A 562 10.91 3.66 -11.81
N ASP A 563 10.70 4.81 -12.44
CA ASP A 563 9.60 5.73 -12.12
C ASP A 563 8.22 5.08 -12.27
N SER A 564 8.13 4.04 -13.11
CA SER A 564 6.94 3.20 -13.32
C SER A 564 7.12 1.76 -12.83
N ALA A 565 8.00 1.55 -11.84
CA ALA A 565 8.47 0.22 -11.40
C ALA A 565 7.33 -0.75 -11.15
N LEU A 566 6.29 -0.33 -10.43
CA LEU A 566 5.15 -1.18 -10.11
C LEU A 566 4.49 -1.77 -11.37
N PHE A 567 4.22 -0.93 -12.38
CA PHE A 567 3.51 -1.35 -13.59
C PHE A 567 4.36 -2.29 -14.44
N PHE A 568 5.62 -1.93 -14.71
CA PHE A 568 6.53 -2.75 -15.51
C PHE A 568 6.75 -4.11 -14.85
N SER A 569 7.07 -4.10 -13.55
CA SER A 569 7.38 -5.32 -12.81
C SER A 569 6.15 -6.25 -12.67
N PHE A 570 4.95 -5.68 -12.46
CA PHE A 570 3.68 -6.41 -12.45
C PHE A 570 3.37 -7.07 -13.80
N ILE A 571 3.42 -6.29 -14.88
CA ILE A 571 3.06 -6.76 -16.23
C ILE A 571 4.05 -7.83 -16.71
N ILE A 572 5.36 -7.56 -16.58
CA ILE A 572 6.41 -8.49 -17.04
C ILE A 572 6.31 -9.81 -16.29
N ALA A 573 6.22 -9.79 -14.95
CA ALA A 573 6.14 -11.01 -14.18
C ALA A 573 4.87 -11.80 -14.47
N GLY A 574 3.70 -11.13 -14.50
CA GLY A 574 2.44 -11.78 -14.85
C GLY A 574 2.48 -12.42 -16.25
N PHE A 575 3.01 -11.71 -17.24
CA PHE A 575 3.11 -12.20 -18.62
C PHE A 575 4.09 -13.38 -18.75
N VAL A 576 5.28 -13.29 -18.14
CA VAL A 576 6.26 -14.37 -18.15
C VAL A 576 5.69 -15.62 -17.46
N TYR A 577 5.05 -15.45 -16.30
CA TYR A 577 4.40 -16.54 -15.58
C TYR A 577 3.30 -17.20 -16.43
N TRP A 578 2.44 -16.39 -17.05
CA TRP A 578 1.37 -16.86 -17.92
C TRP A 578 1.90 -17.71 -19.08
N ILE A 579 2.96 -17.26 -19.77
CA ILE A 579 3.56 -17.99 -20.88
C ILE A 579 4.10 -19.35 -20.41
N ILE A 580 4.89 -19.35 -19.33
CA ILE A 580 5.55 -20.58 -18.86
C ILE A 580 4.48 -21.59 -18.42
N MET A 581 3.52 -21.17 -17.60
CA MET A 581 2.48 -22.06 -17.08
C MET A 581 1.52 -22.55 -18.17
N SER A 582 1.16 -21.70 -19.13
CA SER A 582 0.30 -22.11 -20.25
C SER A 582 0.97 -23.16 -21.14
N ARG A 583 2.29 -23.08 -21.33
CA ARG A 583 3.06 -24.08 -22.10
C ARG A 583 3.21 -25.40 -21.34
N LEU A 584 3.48 -25.34 -20.03
CA LEU A 584 3.56 -26.53 -19.18
C LEU A 584 2.23 -27.28 -19.10
N GLY A 585 1.11 -26.55 -18.93
CA GLY A 585 -0.22 -27.14 -18.90
C GLY A 585 -0.58 -27.89 -20.18
N ARG A 586 -0.25 -27.32 -21.36
CA ARG A 586 -0.46 -28.01 -22.66
C ARG A 586 0.36 -29.29 -22.79
N LYS A 587 1.60 -29.29 -22.31
CA LYS A 587 2.48 -30.47 -22.36
C LYS A 587 1.91 -31.60 -21.50
N GLN A 588 1.39 -31.27 -20.32
CA GLN A 588 0.81 -32.26 -19.41
C GLN A 588 -0.51 -32.84 -19.95
N SER A 589 -1.38 -32.02 -20.55
CA SER A 589 -2.60 -32.52 -21.21
C SER A 589 -2.29 -33.40 -22.42
N SER A 590 -1.25 -33.08 -23.20
CA SER A 590 -0.85 -33.88 -24.37
C SER A 590 -0.27 -35.25 -23.98
N LEU A 591 0.44 -35.33 -22.86
CA LEU A 591 0.97 -36.58 -22.33
C LEU A 591 -0.16 -37.48 -21.80
N SER A 592 -1.13 -36.91 -21.07
CA SER A 592 -2.28 -37.67 -20.57
C SER A 592 -3.20 -38.20 -21.68
N SER A 593 -3.31 -37.48 -22.81
CA SER A 593 -4.09 -37.95 -23.97
C SER A 593 -3.36 -39.03 -24.78
N SER A 594 -2.02 -39.04 -24.76
CA SER A 594 -1.23 -40.08 -25.44
C SER A 594 -1.10 -41.40 -24.67
N SER A 595 -1.46 -41.39 -23.38
CA SER A 595 -1.41 -42.55 -22.48
C SER A 595 -2.78 -43.23 -22.27
N GLN A 596 -3.82 -42.83 -22.99
CA GLN A 596 -5.06 -43.62 -23.04
C GLN A 596 -4.86 -44.78 -24.02
N PRO A 597 -4.88 -46.05 -23.58
CA PRO A 597 -4.96 -47.15 -24.52
C PRO A 597 -6.28 -47.01 -25.29
N LEU A 598 -6.18 -47.08 -26.62
CA LEU A 598 -7.34 -47.21 -27.49
C LEU A 598 -8.14 -48.44 -27.03
N LEU A 599 -9.28 -48.20 -26.39
CA LEU A 599 -10.33 -49.19 -26.14
C LEU A 599 -11.46 -48.97 -27.12
#